data_AF-A0A1I8MUC8-F1
#
_entry.id   AF-A0A1I8MUC8-F1
#
_cell.length_a   1.000
_cell.length_b   1.000
_cell.length_c   1.000
_cell.angle_alpha   90.00
_cell.angle_beta   90.00
_cell.angle_gamma   90.00
#
_symmetry.space_group_name_H-M   'P 1'
#
loop_
_entity.id
_entity.type
_entity.pdbx_description
1 polymer ?
#
loop_
_entity_poly.entity_id
_entity_poly.type
_entity_poly.pdbx_seq_one_letter_code
_entity_poly.pdbx_strand_id
1 'polypeptide(L)'
;MMTQRKVFAGIFISALLCMWMVSFAEGAPMPRYQNNGYYNELEEVPDDILMELMARFGQTIMRARNDLENSKRTVDFGLARGYSGTQEAKHRMGLAAANFPGGPGRRRRSETEV
;
A
#
# COMPACT_ATOMS: atom_id res chain seq x y z
N MET A 1 25.74 37.52 -24.64
CA MET A 1 25.98 37.60 -23.17
C MET A 1 24.81 38.19 -22.37
N MET A 2 24.07 39.19 -22.87
CA MET A 2 22.93 39.80 -22.15
C MET A 2 21.70 38.89 -21.97
N THR A 3 21.41 38.00 -22.93
CA THR A 3 20.28 37.06 -22.85
C THR A 3 20.47 35.99 -21.78
N GLN A 4 21.67 35.41 -21.66
CA GLN A 4 21.99 34.43 -20.61
C GLN A 4 21.86 35.05 -19.20
N ARG A 5 22.35 36.28 -19.01
CA ARG A 5 22.22 36.99 -17.73
C ARG A 5 20.75 37.24 -17.34
N LYS A 6 19.87 37.52 -18.30
CA LYS A 6 18.42 37.69 -18.05
C LYS A 6 17.75 36.37 -17.68
N VAL A 7 18.15 35.27 -18.31
CA VAL A 7 17.64 33.92 -17.98
C VAL A 7 18.04 33.51 -16.56
N PHE A 8 19.32 33.67 -16.21
CA PHE A 8 19.79 33.37 -14.84
C PHE A 8 19.12 34.26 -13.79
N ALA A 9 18.93 35.55 -14.07
CA ALA A 9 18.21 36.45 -13.18
C ALA A 9 16.74 36.03 -13.01
N GLY A 10 16.08 35.59 -14.09
CA GLY A 10 14.70 35.08 -14.04
C GLY A 10 14.56 33.83 -13.16
N ILE A 11 15.47 32.87 -13.30
CA ILE A 11 15.50 31.64 -12.48
C ILE A 11 15.73 31.98 -11.00
N PHE A 12 16.62 32.94 -10.73
CA PHE A 12 16.89 33.36 -9.35
C PHE A 12 15.68 34.04 -8.70
N ILE A 13 14.99 34.91 -9.45
CA ILE A 13 13.77 35.57 -8.98
C ILE A 13 12.65 34.54 -8.74
N SER A 14 12.48 33.55 -9.62
CA SER A 14 11.47 32.50 -9.43
C SER A 14 11.77 31.63 -8.20
N ALA A 15 13.05 31.30 -7.97
CA ALA A 15 13.46 30.54 -6.79
C ALA A 15 13.17 31.30 -5.47
N LEU A 16 13.46 32.61 -5.44
CA LEU A 16 13.15 33.46 -4.29
C LEU A 16 11.64 33.58 -4.04
N LEU A 17 10.83 33.66 -5.10
CA LEU A 17 9.37 33.65 -5.01
C LEU A 17 8.84 32.34 -4.41
N CYS A 18 9.36 31.19 -4.85
CA CYS A 18 9.00 29.89 -4.28
C CYS A 18 9.38 29.81 -2.79
N MET A 19 10.57 30.29 -2.43
CA MET A 19 11.03 30.29 -1.04
C MET A 19 10.20 31.20 -0.14
N TRP A 20 9.72 32.34 -0.66
CA TRP A 20 8.83 33.25 0.07
C TRP A 20 7.46 32.62 0.35
N MET A 21 6.92 31.84 -0.59
CA MET A 21 5.65 31.12 -0.40
C MET A 21 5.72 30.06 0.70
N VAL A 22 6.88 29.42 0.88
CA VAL A 22 7.08 28.42 1.96
C VAL A 22 7.06 29.08 3.34
N SER A 23 7.50 30.33 3.47
CA SER A 23 7.50 31.07 4.74
C SER A 23 6.10 31.42 5.25
N PHE A 24 5.06 31.37 4.41
CA PHE A 24 3.66 31.53 4.83
C PHE A 24 3.00 30.22 5.25
N ALA A 25 3.71 29.09 5.21
CA ALA A 25 3.20 27.83 5.71
C ALA A 25 3.22 27.85 7.26
N GLU A 26 2.14 28.34 7.87
CA GLU A 26 1.90 28.14 9.30
C GLU A 26 1.73 26.63 9.55
N GLY A 27 2.69 26.03 10.27
CA GLY A 27 2.62 24.63 10.69
C GLY A 27 1.53 24.45 11.74
N ALA A 28 0.66 23.45 11.55
CA ALA A 28 -0.33 23.09 12.56
C ALA A 28 0.38 22.73 13.89
N PRO A 29 -0.18 23.12 15.05
CA PRO A 29 0.40 22.79 16.34
C PRO A 29 0.50 21.27 16.50
N MET A 30 1.71 20.78 16.78
CA MET A 30 1.94 19.39 17.14
C MET A 30 1.08 19.04 18.36
N PRO A 31 0.19 18.03 18.29
CA PRO A 31 -0.57 17.61 19.45
C PRO A 31 0.43 17.10 20.49
N ARG A 32 0.57 17.85 21.59
CA ARG A 32 1.27 17.36 22.78
C ARG A 32 0.45 16.20 23.31
N TYR A 33 0.87 14.97 23.00
CA TYR A 33 0.42 13.80 23.73
C TYR A 33 0.87 13.98 25.18
N GLN A 34 -0.04 14.49 26.01
CA GLN A 34 0.10 14.57 27.45
C GLN A 34 -0.03 13.15 28.01
N ASN A 35 1.01 12.34 27.81
CA ASN A 35 1.12 11.00 28.35
C ASN A 35 1.69 11.07 29.78
N ASN A 36 0.92 11.65 30.70
CA ASN A 36 1.29 11.76 32.12
C ASN A 36 0.39 10.95 33.05
N GLY A 37 -0.56 10.18 32.51
CA GLY A 37 -1.48 9.32 33.28
C GLY A 37 -1.20 7.82 33.16
N TYR A 38 -0.36 7.38 32.22
CA TYR A 38 -0.25 5.97 31.87
C TYR A 38 0.64 5.14 32.81
N TYR A 39 1.45 5.79 33.66
CA TYR A 39 2.41 5.08 34.53
C TYR A 39 1.90 4.79 35.95
N ASN A 40 0.71 5.29 36.33
CA ASN A 40 0.18 5.12 37.70
C ASN A 40 -0.85 3.98 37.86
N GLU A 41 -1.23 3.27 36.79
CA GLU A 41 -2.23 2.17 36.82
C GLU A 41 -1.62 0.79 36.49
N LEU A 42 -0.35 0.57 36.84
CA LEU A 42 0.25 -0.79 36.83
C LEU A 42 -0.14 -1.61 38.07
N GLU A 43 -1.06 -1.10 38.89
CA GLU A 43 -1.59 -1.78 40.06
C GLU A 43 -2.64 -2.80 39.59
N GLU A 44 -2.15 -4.03 39.38
CA GLU A 44 -2.91 -5.29 39.44
C GLU A 44 -4.15 -5.37 38.51
N VAL A 45 -3.91 -5.66 37.22
CA VAL A 45 -4.98 -6.08 36.31
C VAL A 45 -5.61 -7.37 36.85
N PRO A 46 -6.91 -7.38 37.22
CA PRO A 46 -7.56 -8.58 37.74
C PRO A 46 -7.53 -9.71 36.71
N ASP A 47 -7.21 -10.92 37.14
CA ASP A 47 -7.11 -12.11 36.26
C ASP A 47 -8.39 -12.36 35.46
N ASP A 48 -9.56 -11.97 35.98
CA ASP A 48 -10.85 -12.06 35.30
C ASP A 48 -10.91 -11.18 34.04
N ILE A 49 -10.33 -9.97 34.11
CA ILE A 49 -10.24 -9.04 32.98
C ILE A 49 -9.26 -9.57 31.95
N LEU A 50 -8.13 -10.13 32.40
CA LEU A 50 -7.15 -10.74 31.51
C LEU A 50 -7.74 -11.97 30.79
N MET A 51 -8.49 -12.81 31.50
CA MET A 51 -9.20 -13.96 30.95
C MET A 51 -10.24 -13.53 29.92
N GLU A 52 -11.03 -12.51 30.23
CA GLU A 52 -12.01 -11.95 29.31
C GLU A 52 -11.34 -11.36 28.06
N LEU A 53 -10.22 -10.65 28.24
CA LEU A 53 -9.45 -10.08 27.14
C LEU A 53 -8.84 -11.18 26.26
N MET A 54 -8.25 -12.23 26.86
CA MET A 54 -7.74 -13.40 26.15
C MET A 54 -8.86 -14.13 25.39
N ALA A 55 -10.03 -14.30 25.98
CA ALA A 55 -11.18 -14.93 25.33
C ALA A 55 -11.67 -14.09 24.13
N ARG A 56 -11.79 -12.77 24.29
CA ARG A 56 -12.17 -11.84 23.22
C ARG A 56 -11.14 -11.84 22.08
N PHE A 57 -9.85 -11.83 22.41
CA PHE A 57 -8.78 -11.92 21.40
C PHE A 57 -8.78 -13.28 20.70
N GLY A 58 -8.89 -14.38 21.45
CA GLY A 58 -8.96 -15.73 20.90
C GLY A 58 -10.13 -15.88 19.92
N GLN A 59 -11.32 -15.38 20.28
CA GLN A 59 -12.48 -15.36 19.39
C GLN A 59 -12.28 -14.49 18.15
N THR A 60 -11.65 -13.32 18.28
CA THR A 60 -11.38 -12.42 17.16
C THR A 60 -10.39 -13.04 16.19
N ILE A 61 -9.30 -13.62 16.70
CA ILE A 61 -8.27 -14.28 15.90
C ILE A 61 -8.84 -15.51 15.20
N MET A 62 -9.66 -16.32 15.89
CA MET A 62 -10.28 -17.51 15.29
C MET A 62 -11.27 -17.14 14.18
N ARG A 63 -12.04 -16.05 14.33
CA ARG A 63 -12.91 -15.52 13.25
C ARG A 63 -12.08 -15.03 12.07
N ALA A 64 -11.07 -14.19 12.32
CA ALA A 64 -10.19 -13.67 11.28
C ALA A 64 -9.43 -14.79 10.54
N ARG A 65 -9.04 -15.86 11.25
CA ARG A 65 -8.42 -17.05 10.66
C ARG A 65 -9.38 -17.77 9.72
N ASN A 66 -10.63 -17.99 10.12
CA ASN A 66 -11.64 -18.62 9.27
C ASN A 66 -11.95 -17.77 8.03
N ASP A 67 -12.01 -16.45 8.17
CA ASP A 67 -12.18 -15.52 7.04
C ASP A 67 -10.98 -15.55 6.09
N LEU A 68 -9.76 -15.64 6.62
CA LEU A 68 -8.53 -15.77 5.84
C LEU A 68 -8.42 -17.13 5.13
N GLU A 69 -8.85 -18.20 5.80
CA GLU A 69 -8.89 -19.55 5.21
C GLU A 69 -9.90 -19.63 4.06
N ASN A 70 -11.00 -18.86 4.14
CA ASN A 70 -11.95 -18.68 3.04
C ASN A 70 -11.44 -17.71 1.95
N SER A 71 -10.56 -16.75 2.31
CA SER A 71 -9.91 -15.83 1.37
C SER A 71 -8.89 -16.51 0.43
N LYS A 72 -8.43 -17.72 0.74
CA LYS A 72 -7.54 -18.51 -0.15
C LYS A 72 -8.12 -18.85 -1.53
N ARG A 73 -9.39 -18.53 -1.82
CA ARG A 73 -9.98 -18.79 -3.14
C ARG A 73 -9.96 -17.64 -4.14
N THR A 74 -9.66 -16.41 -3.75
CA THR A 74 -9.39 -15.34 -4.73
C THR A 74 -8.66 -14.17 -4.08
N VAL A 75 -7.37 -13.99 -4.37
CA VAL A 75 -6.72 -12.69 -4.23
C VAL A 75 -7.32 -11.79 -5.31
N ASP A 76 -8.33 -10.99 -4.95
CA ASP A 76 -8.91 -10.00 -5.84
C ASP A 76 -7.90 -8.85 -5.98
N PHE A 77 -7.02 -8.94 -6.99
CA PHE A 77 -6.03 -7.91 -7.35
C PHE A 77 -6.68 -6.58 -7.83
N GLY A 78 -7.95 -6.32 -7.47
CA GLY A 78 -8.72 -5.18 -7.97
C GLY A 78 -9.01 -5.26 -9.47
N LEU A 79 -8.68 -6.38 -10.13
CA LEU A 79 -8.88 -6.59 -11.56
C LEU A 79 -10.36 -6.62 -11.96
N ALA A 80 -11.24 -7.01 -11.03
CA ALA A 80 -12.68 -6.96 -11.22
C ALA A 80 -13.29 -5.59 -10.89
N ARG A 81 -12.50 -4.63 -10.39
CA ARG A 81 -13.00 -3.34 -9.88
C ARG A 81 -12.67 -2.21 -10.85
N GLY A 82 -13.73 -1.58 -11.37
CA GLY A 82 -13.62 -0.38 -12.21
C GLY A 82 -13.03 -0.60 -13.60
N TYR A 83 -12.95 0.49 -14.37
CA TYR A 83 -12.45 0.46 -15.76
C TYR A 83 -10.95 0.12 -15.81
N SER A 84 -10.15 0.71 -14.92
CA SER A 84 -8.70 0.47 -14.86
C SER A 84 -8.35 -0.98 -14.52
N GLY A 85 -9.04 -1.59 -13.55
CA GLY A 85 -8.82 -2.99 -13.18
C GLY A 85 -9.18 -3.96 -14.33
N THR A 86 -10.32 -3.74 -14.98
CA THR A 86 -10.75 -4.59 -16.11
C THR A 86 -9.84 -4.46 -17.34
N GLN A 87 -9.25 -3.28 -17.57
CA GLN A 87 -8.25 -3.08 -18.61
C GLN A 87 -6.96 -3.85 -18.29
N GLU A 88 -6.47 -3.75 -17.06
CA GLU A 88 -5.29 -4.50 -16.62
C GLU A 88 -5.53 -6.02 -16.67
N ALA A 89 -6.75 -6.47 -16.34
CA ALA A 89 -7.14 -7.88 -16.39
C ALA A 89 -7.07 -8.45 -17.82
N LYS A 90 -7.67 -7.74 -18.79
CA LYS A 90 -7.62 -8.11 -20.21
C LYS A 90 -6.20 -8.08 -20.74
N HIS A 91 -5.41 -7.08 -20.35
CA HIS A 91 -4.01 -6.97 -20.75
C HIS A 91 -3.18 -8.16 -20.23
N ARG A 92 -3.30 -8.49 -18.94
CA ARG A 92 -2.60 -9.64 -18.32
C ARG A 92 -3.06 -10.97 -18.92
N MET A 93 -4.35 -11.11 -19.20
CA MET A 93 -4.90 -12.29 -19.89
C MET A 93 -4.31 -12.45 -21.30
N GLY A 94 -4.20 -11.35 -22.06
CA GLY A 94 -3.59 -11.35 -23.39
C GLY A 94 -2.11 -11.73 -23.37
N LEU A 95 -1.34 -11.16 -22.43
CA LEU A 95 0.06 -11.53 -22.24
C LEU A 95 0.23 -13.00 -21.84
N ALA A 96 -0.63 -13.52 -20.96
CA ALA A 96 -0.60 -14.92 -20.56
C ALA A 96 -0.93 -15.85 -21.74
N ALA A 97 -1.92 -15.51 -22.57
CA ALA A 97 -2.27 -16.27 -23.76
C ALA A 97 -1.14 -16.27 -24.80
N ALA A 98 -0.48 -15.13 -25.04
CA ALA A 98 0.68 -15.04 -25.94
C ALA A 98 1.88 -15.85 -25.43
N ASN A 99 2.08 -15.88 -24.11
CA ASN A 99 3.15 -16.65 -23.48
C ASN A 99 2.82 -18.13 -23.30
N PHE A 100 1.59 -18.57 -23.60
CA PHE A 100 1.15 -19.94 -23.39
C PHE A 100 1.99 -20.94 -24.22
N PRO A 101 2.71 -21.87 -23.58
CA PRO A 101 3.64 -22.77 -24.27
C PRO A 101 2.95 -23.77 -25.22
N GLY A 102 1.65 -24.02 -25.04
CA GLY A 102 0.84 -24.88 -25.90
C GLY A 102 0.03 -24.15 -26.98
N GLY A 103 0.36 -22.90 -27.29
CA GLY A 103 -0.36 -22.12 -28.31
C GLY A 103 -0.23 -22.72 -29.71
N PRO A 104 -1.25 -22.57 -30.59
CA PRO A 104 -1.20 -23.08 -31.96
C PRO A 104 0.04 -22.55 -32.69
N GLY A 105 0.76 -23.44 -33.37
CA GLY A 105 2.03 -23.13 -34.07
C GLY A 105 3.30 -23.30 -33.24
N ARG A 106 3.21 -23.48 -31.91
CA ARG A 106 4.36 -23.88 -31.08
C ARG A 106 4.58 -25.39 -31.18
N ARG A 107 5.65 -25.80 -31.85
CA ARG A 107 6.07 -27.21 -31.92
C ARG A 107 6.39 -27.69 -30.51
N ARG A 108 5.72 -28.77 -30.06
CA ARG A 108 6.15 -29.51 -28.87
C ARG A 108 7.59 -29.94 -29.14
N ARG A 109 8.52 -29.60 -28.26
CA ARG A 109 9.86 -30.19 -28.34
C ARG A 109 9.64 -31.69 -28.20
N SER A 110 9.88 -32.43 -29.27
CA SER A 110 9.74 -33.89 -29.29
C SER A 110 10.56 -34.43 -28.12
N GLU A 111 9.90 -35.16 -27.22
CA GLU A 111 10.57 -36.01 -26.24
C GLU A 111 11.54 -36.88 -27.05
N THR A 112 12.82 -36.62 -26.84
CA THR A 112 13.87 -37.46 -27.41
C THR A 112 13.90 -38.68 -26.49
N GLU A 113 13.32 -39.78 -26.96
CA GLU A 113 13.47 -41.10 -26.35
C GLU A 113 14.96 -41.38 -26.10
N VAL A 114 15.29 -41.78 -24.88
CA VAL A 114 16.51 -42.50 -24.51
C VAL A 114 16.09 -43.72 -23.71
#